data_AF-A0A5D0JL14-F1
#
_entry.id   AF-A0A5D0JL14-F1
#
_cell.length_a   1.000
_cell.length_b   1.000
_cell.length_c   1.000
_cell.angle_alpha   90.00
_cell.angle_beta   90.00
_cell.angle_gamma   90.00
#
_symmetry.space_group_name_H-M   'P 1'
#
loop_
_entity.id
_entity.type
_entity.pdbx_description
1 polymer ?
#
loop_
_entity_poly.entity_id
_entity_poly.type
_entity_poly.pdbx_seq_one_letter_code
_entity_poly.pdbx_strand_id
1 'polypeptide(L)' 'GGTESCDWASMLMRMYLMYAEKEGYKVKELNYQEGDVAGIKTVTLEINGDFAFGWLKGENGVHRLVRISPFDSNAKRHT' A
#
# COMPACT_ATOMS: atom_id res chain seq x y z
N GLY A 1 -10.55 10.61 2.82
CA GLY A 1 -9.79 9.51 2.23
C GLY A 1 -9.80 9.57 0.72
N GLY A 2 -10.91 9.17 0.09
CA GLY A 2 -11.13 9.34 -1.36
C GLY A 2 -9.98 8.84 -2.23
N THR A 3 -9.75 9.53 -3.36
CA THR A 3 -8.67 9.25 -4.32
C THR A 3 -7.28 9.32 -3.69
N GLU A 4 -7.04 10.23 -2.75
CA GLU A 4 -5.73 10.40 -2.10
C GLU A 4 -5.35 9.18 -1.24
N SER A 5 -6.31 8.63 -0.50
CA SER A 5 -6.08 7.40 0.26
C SER A 5 -5.93 6.16 -0.62
N CYS A 6 -6.61 6.13 -1.77
CA CYS A 6 -6.44 5.04 -2.74
C CYS A 6 -5.03 5.09 -3.36
N ASP A 7 -4.53 6.28 -3.70
CA ASP A 7 -3.15 6.46 -4.17
C ASP A 7 -2.15 6.04 -3.08
N TRP A 8 -2.38 6.46 -1.83
CA TRP A 8 -1.55 6.03 -0.71
C TRP A 8 -1.52 4.51 -0.51
N ALA A 9 -2.67 3.84 -0.63
CA ALA A 9 -2.74 2.38 -0.58
C ALA A 9 -1.90 1.71 -1.67
N SER A 10 -1.86 2.30 -2.88
CA SER A 10 -1.01 1.81 -3.98
C SER A 10 0.48 1.97 -3.70
N MET A 11 0.87 3.09 -3.06
CA MET A 11 2.24 3.32 -2.63
C MET A 11 2.67 2.32 -1.54
N LEU A 12 1.80 2.04 -0.57
CA LEU A 12 2.04 1.04 0.47
C LEU A 12 2.19 -0.37 -0.12
N MET A 13 1.30 -0.75 -1.03
CA MET A 13 1.42 -2.03 -1.74
C MET A 13 2.78 -2.13 -2.43
N ARG A 14 3.18 -1.10 -3.19
CA ARG A 14 4.49 -1.07 -3.85
C ARG A 14 5.65 -1.19 -2.86
N MET A 15 5.57 -0.54 -1.70
CA MET A 15 6.58 -0.67 -0.64
C MET A 15 6.75 -2.13 -0.20
N TYR A 16 5.66 -2.83 0.08
CA TYR A 16 5.71 -4.24 0.50
C TYR A 16 6.16 -5.18 -0.61
N LEU A 17 5.80 -4.93 -1.86
CA LEU A 17 6.29 -5.71 -2.99
C LEU A 17 7.81 -5.58 -3.15
N MET A 18 8.34 -4.36 -3.09
CA MET A 18 9.80 -4.12 -3.15
C MET A 18 10.53 -4.74 -1.95
N TYR A 19 9.94 -4.67 -0.76
CA TYR A 19 10.49 -5.35 0.42
C TYR A 19 10.54 -6.87 0.23
N ALA A 20 9.43 -7.47 -0.21
CA ALA A 20 9.33 -8.90 -0.43
C ALA A 20 10.32 -9.38 -1.51
N GLU A 21 10.45 -8.65 -2.62
CA GLU A 21 11.43 -8.95 -3.68
C GLU A 21 12.87 -8.90 -3.15
N LYS A 22 13.20 -7.88 -2.35
CA LYS A 22 14.53 -7.72 -1.75
C LYS A 22 14.89 -8.86 -0.78
N GLU A 23 13.94 -9.31 0.02
CA GLU A 23 14.12 -10.42 0.98
C GLU A 23 13.98 -11.81 0.30
N GLY A 24 13.70 -11.85 -1.01
CA GLY A 24 13.54 -13.10 -1.76
C GLY A 24 12.24 -13.85 -1.47
N TYR A 25 11.23 -13.15 -0.91
CA TYR A 25 9.91 -13.72 -0.67
C TYR A 25 9.09 -13.83 -1.95
N LYS A 26 8.28 -14.88 -2.03
CA LYS A 26 7.33 -15.07 -3.13
C LYS A 26 6.02 -14.40 -2.78
N VAL A 27 5.64 -13.37 -3.53
CA VAL A 27 4.34 -12.69 -3.38
C VAL A 27 3.33 -13.25 -4.37
N LYS A 28 2.09 -13.44 -3.91
CA LYS A 28 0.94 -13.76 -4.73
C LYS A 28 -0.19 -12.80 -4.43
N GLU A 29 -0.78 -12.23 -5.47
CA GLU A 29 -1.96 -11.39 -5.35
C GLU A 29 -3.20 -12.28 -5.27
N LEU A 30 -3.95 -12.20 -4.17
CA LEU A 30 -5.18 -12.97 -3.96
C LEU A 30 -6.43 -12.19 -4.37
N ASN A 31 -6.41 -10.89 -4.13
CA ASN A 31 -7.49 -9.98 -4.48
C ASN A 31 -6.91 -8.59 -4.77
N TYR A 32 -7.45 -7.92 -5.77
CA TYR A 32 -7.05 -6.58 -6.17
C TYR A 32 -8.27 -5.83 -6.67
N GLN A 33 -8.55 -4.68 -6.04
CA GLN A 33 -9.65 -3.79 -6.39
C GLN A 33 -9.10 -2.39 -6.61
N GLU A 34 -9.22 -1.91 -7.84
CA GLU A 34 -8.80 -0.56 -8.22
C GLU A 34 -9.69 0.51 -7.58
N GLY A 35 -9.11 1.68 -7.35
CA GLY A 35 -9.88 2.88 -7.00
C GLY A 35 -10.60 3.44 -8.23
N ASP A 36 -11.71 4.16 -8.01
CA ASP A 36 -12.55 4.68 -9.11
C ASP A 36 -11.83 5.71 -10.00
N VAL A 37 -10.80 6.39 -9.48
CA VAL A 37 -10.06 7.45 -10.19
C VAL A 37 -8.55 7.18 -10.20
N ALA A 38 -7.96 6.82 -9.06
CA ALA A 38 -6.55 6.49 -8.94
C ALA A 38 -6.30 5.52 -7.79
N GLY A 39 -5.20 4.77 -7.88
CA GLY A 39 -4.72 3.89 -6.83
C GLY A 39 -5.60 2.67 -6.59
N ILE A 40 -5.59 2.19 -5.34
CA ILE A 40 -6.18 0.90 -4.96
C ILE A 40 -7.19 1.11 -3.84
N LYS A 41 -8.37 0.50 -3.99
CA LYS A 41 -9.40 0.49 -2.95
C LYS A 41 -9.13 -0.58 -1.90
N THR A 42 -8.84 -1.81 -2.35
CA THR A 42 -8.50 -2.95 -1.50
C THR A 42 -7.54 -3.88 -2.23
N VAL A 43 -6.53 -4.40 -1.53
CA VAL A 43 -5.66 -5.46 -2.04
C VAL A 43 -5.42 -6.51 -0.96
N THR A 44 -5.24 -7.76 -1.36
CA THR A 44 -4.83 -8.85 -0.49
C THR A 44 -3.65 -9.56 -1.11
N LEU A 45 -2.51 -9.54 -0.40
CA LEU A 45 -1.27 -10.18 -0.80
C LEU A 45 -0.98 -11.37 0.11
N GLU A 46 -0.55 -12.47 -0.48
CA GLU A 46 0.02 -13.62 0.20
C GLU A 46 1.53 -13.58 0.02
N ILE A 47 2.27 -13.45 1.13
CA ILE A 47 3.73 -13.40 1.13
C ILE A 47 4.25 -14.71 1.71
N ASN A 48 4.95 -15.48 0.86
CA ASN A 48 5.51 -16.78 1.21
C ASN A 48 7.02 -16.69 1.31
N GLY A 49 7.56 -17.08 2.47
CA GLY A 49 9.00 -17.10 2.73
C GLY A 49 9.30 -17.46 4.19
N ASP A 50 10.56 -17.72 4.48
CA ASP A 50 10.99 -18.09 5.83
C ASP A 50 10.73 -16.94 6.81
N PHE A 51 10.02 -17.26 7.89
CA PHE A 51 9.64 -16.31 8.95
C PHE A 51 8.88 -15.06 8.47
N ALA A 52 8.26 -15.08 7.27
CA ALA A 52 7.60 -13.91 6.68
C ALA A 52 6.58 -13.24 7.63
N PHE A 53 5.74 -14.04 8.32
CA PHE A 53 4.81 -13.51 9.30
C PHE A 53 5.51 -12.86 10.50
N GLY A 54 6.63 -13.41 10.97
CA GLY A 54 7.37 -12.89 12.11
C GLY A 54 7.87 -11.46 11.86
N TRP A 55 8.42 -11.22 10.67
CA TRP A 55 8.90 -9.91 10.25
C TRP A 55 7.75 -8.91 10.02
N LEU A 56 6.68 -9.34 9.35
CA LEU A 56 5.57 -8.45 9.00
C LEU A 56 4.54 -8.25 10.12
N LYS A 57 4.66 -8.96 11.24
CA LYS A 57 3.73 -8.83 12.39
C LYS A 57 3.64 -7.39 12.91
N GLY A 58 4.73 -6.63 12.83
CA GLY A 58 4.79 -5.22 13.27
C GLY A 58 4.06 -4.24 12.35
N GLU A 59 3.72 -4.64 11.13
CA GLU A 59 3.14 -3.77 10.10
C GLU A 59 1.61 -3.61 10.24
N ASN A 60 0.99 -4.38 11.13
CA ASN A 60 -0.43 -4.31 11.39
C ASN A 60 -0.80 -3.00 12.09
N GLY A 61 -1.49 -2.11 11.37
CA GLY A 61 -1.96 -0.84 11.90
C GLY A 61 -2.44 0.11 10.81
N VAL A 62 -2.81 1.32 11.23
CA VAL A 62 -3.19 2.41 10.32
C VAL A 62 -1.95 3.23 9.99
N HIS A 63 -1.61 3.29 8.70
CA HIS A 63 -0.47 4.04 8.19
C HIS A 63 -0.93 5.42 7.70
N ARG A 64 -0.40 6.50 8.28
CA ARG A 64 -0.78 7.88 7.95
C ARG A 64 0.21 8.51 6.98
N LEU A 65 -0.29 9.12 5.90
CA LEU A 65 0.48 9.91 4.95
C LEU A 65 0.14 11.38 5.09
N VAL A 66 1.14 12.24 5.18
CA VAL A 66 0.95 13.69 5.16
C VAL A 66 1.74 14.27 3.99
N ARG A 67 1.06 14.74 2.95
CA ARG A 67 1.69 15.36 1.79
C ARG A 67 0.80 16.42 1.14
N ILE A 68 1.33 17.13 0.16
CA ILE A 68 0.53 17.96 -0.75
C ILE A 68 -0.03 17.02 -1.82
N SER A 69 -1.35 16.96 -1.95
CA SER A 69 -2.00 16.05 -2.90
C SER A 69 -1.74 16.53 -4.33
N PRO A 70 -1.30 15.65 -5.26
CA PRO A 70 -1.23 15.99 -6.67
C PRO A 70 -2.63 16.09 -7.33
N PHE A 71 -3.68 15.63 -6.64
CA PHE A 71 -5.06 15.67 -7.13
C PHE A 71 -5.84 16.90 -6.65
N ASP A 72 -5.26 17.72 -5.76
CA ASP A 72 -5.87 18.96 -5.28
C ASP A 72 -5.25 20.19 -5.96
N SER A 73 -6.03 20.84 -6.83
CA SER A 73 -5.62 22.04 -7.55
C SER A 73 -5.25 23.22 -6.64
N ASN A 74 -5.68 23.23 -5.38
CA ASN A 74 -5.34 24.29 -4.41
C ASN A 74 -4.09 23.99 -3.58
N ALA A 75 -3.37 22.89 -3.87
CA ALA A 75 -2.14 22.48 -3.19
C ALA A 75 -2.23 22.46 -1.66
N LYS A 76 -3.41 22.14 -1.11
CA LYS A 76 -3.57 22.03 0.34
C LYS A 76 -2.87 20.76 0.83
N ARG A 77 -2.47 20.78 2.11
CA ARG A 77 -1.89 19.61 2.77
C ARG A 77 -3.02 18.64 3.13
N HIS A 78 -2.89 17.39 2.71
CA HIS A 78 -3.80 16.29 3.03
C HIS A 78 -3.16 15.35 4.06
N THR A 79 -4.01 14.66 4.83
CA THR A 79 -3.64 13.76 5.93
C THR A 79 -4.40 12.44 5.82
#